data_AF-A0A5S9MJ20-F1
#
_entry.id   AF-A0A5S9MJ20-F1
#
_cell.length_a   1.000
_cell.length_b   1.000
_cell.length_c   1.000
_cell.angle_alpha   90.00
_cell.angle_beta   90.00
_cell.angle_gamma   90.00
#
_symmetry.space_group_name_H-M   'P 1'
#
loop_
_entity.id
_entity.type
_entity.pdbx_description
1 polymer ?
#
loop_
_entity_poly.entity_id
_entity_poly.type
_entity_poly.pdbx_seq_one_letter_code
_entity_poly.pdbx_strand_id
1 'polypeptide(L)'
;MAAQNVSVAAESMGLGICYIGGLRNQLREVSEVLETPSYVLPLFGLAVGHPANQSSQKERLPVELIYHENSYQQDEAHVDRYLKRIR
;
A
#
# COMPACT_ATOMS: atom_id res chain seq x y z
N MET A 1 -7.67 -3.52 7.45
CA MET A 1 -7.48 -4.77 8.22
C MET A 1 -7.63 -6.01 7.34
N ALA A 2 -8.78 -6.27 6.72
CA ALA A 2 -8.99 -7.49 5.92
C ALA A 2 -7.94 -7.74 4.82
N ALA A 3 -7.69 -6.76 3.94
CA ALA A 3 -6.76 -6.94 2.82
C ALA A 3 -5.31 -7.18 3.24
N GLN A 4 -4.87 -6.58 4.36
CA GLN A 4 -3.52 -6.81 4.87
C GLN A 4 -3.36 -8.24 5.42
N ASN A 5 -4.41 -8.79 6.04
CA ASN A 5 -4.41 -10.19 6.45
C ASN A 5 -4.30 -11.13 5.24
N VAL A 6 -5.02 -10.84 4.15
CA VAL A 6 -4.89 -11.61 2.89
C VAL A 6 -3.47 -11.51 2.33
N SER A 7 -2.88 -10.31 2.34
CA SER A 7 -1.51 -10.08 1.85
C SER A 7 -0.50 -10.93 2.62
N VAL A 8 -0.52 -10.86 3.95
CA VAL A 8 0.37 -11.64 4.83
C VAL A 8 0.15 -13.15 4.66
N ALA A 9 -1.10 -13.59 4.54
CA ALA A 9 -1.42 -15.01 4.33
C ALA A 9 -0.93 -15.52 2.97
N ALA A 10 -1.07 -14.73 1.90
CA ALA A 10 -0.57 -15.08 0.59
C ALA A 10 0.97 -15.15 0.57
N GLU A 11 1.65 -14.16 1.16
CA GLU A 11 3.11 -14.13 1.25
C GLU A 11 3.67 -15.31 2.06
N SER A 12 2.99 -15.72 3.15
CA SER A 12 3.41 -16.89 3.94
C SER A 12 3.25 -18.23 3.19
N MET A 13 2.41 -18.27 2.16
CA MET A 13 2.25 -19.39 1.23
C MET A 13 3.24 -19.33 0.04
N GLY A 14 4.17 -18.37 0.03
CA GLY A 14 5.15 -18.20 -1.05
C GLY A 14 4.59 -17.49 -2.30
N LEU A 15 3.42 -16.87 -2.20
CA LEU A 15 2.85 -16.05 -3.27
C LEU A 15 3.36 -14.60 -3.17
N GLY A 16 3.40 -13.90 -4.29
CA GLY A 16 3.60 -12.46 -4.34
C GLY A 16 2.28 -11.72 -4.37
N ILE A 17 2.28 -10.49 -3.83
CA ILE A 17 1.11 -9.61 -3.83
C ILE A 17 1.43 -8.22 -4.38
N CYS A 18 0.42 -7.55 -4.92
CA CYS A 18 0.51 -6.13 -5.27
C CYS A 18 -0.86 -5.45 -5.10
N TYR A 19 -0.91 -4.41 -4.27
CA TYR A 19 -2.10 -3.56 -4.15
C TYR A 19 -2.27 -2.68 -5.39
N ILE A 20 -3.49 -2.64 -5.92
CA ILE A 20 -3.85 -1.86 -7.10
C ILE A 20 -4.78 -0.72 -6.67
N GLY A 21 -4.19 0.36 -6.17
CA GLY A 21 -4.92 1.58 -5.82
C GLY A 21 -5.44 2.35 -7.04
N GLY A 22 -4.86 2.10 -8.22
CA GLY A 22 -5.19 2.79 -9.47
C GLY A 22 -6.63 2.57 -9.96
N LEU A 23 -7.35 1.55 -9.47
CA LEU A 23 -8.76 1.34 -9.79
C LEU A 23 -9.62 2.59 -9.51
N ARG A 24 -9.23 3.40 -8.53
CA ARG A 24 -9.95 4.62 -8.16
C ARG A 24 -9.87 5.72 -9.23
N ASN A 25 -8.97 5.62 -10.21
CA ASN A 25 -8.85 6.59 -11.29
C ASN A 25 -10.03 6.53 -12.28
N GLN A 26 -10.66 5.37 -12.42
CA GLN A 26 -11.84 5.12 -13.26
C GLN A 26 -12.91 4.36 -12.44
N LEU A 27 -13.26 4.92 -11.28
CA LEU A 27 -14.06 4.18 -10.29
C LEU A 27 -15.48 3.86 -10.78
N ARG A 28 -16.07 4.72 -11.63
CA ARG A 28 -17.40 4.48 -12.21
C ARG A 28 -17.36 3.27 -13.13
N GLU A 29 -16.41 3.24 -14.05
CA GLU A 29 -16.20 2.16 -15.01
C GLU A 29 -15.88 0.84 -14.28
N VAL A 30 -15.05 0.89 -13.22
CA VAL A 30 -14.78 -0.28 -12.38
C VAL A 30 -16.06 -0.78 -11.69
N SER A 31 -16.87 0.12 -11.14
CA SER A 31 -18.16 -0.24 -10.52
C SER A 31 -19.15 -0.83 -11.52
N GLU A 32 -19.17 -0.34 -12.76
CA GLU A 32 -19.98 -0.90 -13.85
C GLU A 32 -19.53 -2.32 -14.23
N VAL A 33 -18.23 -2.53 -14.41
CA VAL A 33 -17.66 -3.86 -14.73
C VAL A 33 -17.90 -4.87 -13.62
N LEU A 34 -17.83 -4.45 -12.36
CA LEU A 34 -18.05 -5.30 -11.20
C LEU A 34 -19.52 -5.37 -10.77
N GLU A 35 -20.41 -4.66 -11.48
CA GLU A 35 -21.85 -4.55 -11.17
C GLU A 35 -22.12 -4.23 -9.69
N THR A 36 -21.31 -3.33 -9.10
CA THR A 36 -21.43 -3.04 -7.67
C THR A 36 -22.75 -2.33 -7.37
N PRO A 37 -23.55 -2.80 -6.41
CA PRO A 37 -24.83 -2.18 -6.08
C PRO A 37 -24.63 -0.86 -5.32
N SER A 38 -25.73 -0.14 -5.11
CA SER A 38 -25.75 1.04 -4.26
C SER A 38 -25.09 0.78 -2.91
N TYR A 39 -24.28 1.74 -2.44
CA TYR A 39 -23.53 1.67 -1.19
C TYR A 39 -22.36 0.67 -1.16
N VAL A 40 -21.95 0.11 -2.30
CA VAL A 40 -20.71 -0.67 -2.44
C VAL A 40 -19.69 0.12 -3.26
N LEU A 41 -18.50 0.33 -2.68
CA LEU A 41 -17.43 1.12 -3.30
C LEU A 41 -16.13 0.32 -3.41
N PRO A 42 -15.64 0.03 -4.62
CA PRO A 42 -14.31 -0.57 -4.81
C PRO A 42 -13.20 0.36 -4.30
N LEU A 43 -12.37 -0.10 -3.37
CA LEU A 43 -11.29 0.73 -2.80
C LEU A 43 -9.94 0.51 -3.50
N PHE A 44 -9.64 -0.74 -3.83
CA PHE A 44 -8.41 -1.19 -4.47
C PHE A 44 -8.58 -2.63 -4.95
N GLY A 45 -7.73 -3.04 -5.90
CA GLY A 45 -7.51 -4.45 -6.22
C GLY A 45 -6.34 -5.02 -5.42
N LEU A 46 -6.23 -6.34 -5.39
CA LEU A 46 -5.07 -7.06 -4.85
C LEU A 46 -4.71 -8.17 -5.83
N ALA A 47 -3.61 -7.99 -6.57
CA ALA A 47 -3.06 -9.08 -7.38
C ALA A 47 -2.35 -10.07 -6.45
N VAL A 48 -2.56 -11.37 -6.66
CA VAL A 48 -1.93 -12.46 -5.92
C VAL A 48 -1.52 -13.55 -6.91
N GLY A 49 -0.30 -14.10 -6.80
CA GLY A 49 0.13 -15.18 -7.68
C GLY A 49 1.56 -15.64 -7.43
N HIS A 50 2.02 -16.61 -8.22
CA HIS A 50 3.40 -17.10 -8.15
C HIS A 50 4.36 -16.08 -8.79
N PRO A 51 5.35 -15.54 -8.05
CA PRO A 51 6.26 -14.55 -8.59
C PRO A 51 7.12 -15.12 -9.72
N ALA A 52 7.10 -14.49 -10.90
CA ALA A 52 8.04 -14.82 -11.98
C ALA A 52 9.45 -14.26 -11.71
N ASN A 53 9.53 -13.17 -10.93
CA ASN A 53 10.78 -12.52 -10.52
C ASN A 53 10.64 -12.05 -9.07
N GLN A 54 11.76 -12.00 -8.34
CA GLN A 54 11.80 -11.39 -7.01
C GLN A 54 12.02 -9.87 -7.11
N SER A 55 11.28 -9.10 -6.31
CA SER A 55 11.49 -7.66 -6.15
C SER A 55 12.43 -7.39 -4.99
N SER A 56 13.22 -6.31 -5.08
CA SER A 56 13.95 -5.79 -3.93
C SER A 56 13.00 -5.15 -2.91
N GLN A 57 13.41 -5.17 -1.65
CA GLN A 57 12.71 -4.47 -0.58
C GLN A 57 12.99 -2.96 -0.69
N LYS A 58 11.94 -2.15 -0.78
CA LYS A 58 12.08 -0.69 -0.71
C LYS A 58 12.33 -0.23 0.72
N GLU A 59 13.32 0.64 0.92
CA GLU A 59 13.58 1.30 2.20
C GLU A 59 12.35 2.10 2.65
N ARG A 60 12.04 2.07 3.96
CA ARG A 60 10.98 2.89 4.58
C ARG A 60 11.59 4.15 5.19
N LEU A 61 10.77 5.10 5.63
CA LEU A 61 11.28 6.21 6.45
C LEU A 61 11.84 5.64 7.77
N PRO A 62 12.83 6.31 8.41
CA PRO A 62 13.31 5.95 9.74
C PRO A 62 12.17 5.98 10.74
N VAL A 63 12.24 5.13 11.75
CA VAL A 63 11.16 4.97 12.72
C VAL A 63 10.91 6.25 13.50
N GLU A 64 11.94 7.06 13.76
CA GLU A 64 11.87 8.33 14.47
C GLU A 64 11.06 9.39 13.70
N LEU A 65 10.91 9.24 12.38
CA LEU A 65 10.06 10.09 11.56
C LEU A 65 8.59 9.64 11.55
N ILE A 66 8.31 8.38 11.91
CA ILE A 66 6.96 7.78 11.85
C ILE A 66 6.33 7.67 13.25
N TYR A 67 7.11 7.26 14.25
CA TYR A 67 6.70 7.01 15.63
C TYR A 67 7.12 8.15 16.53
N HIS A 68 6.15 8.77 17.22
CA HIS A 68 6.39 9.93 18.10
C HIS A 68 5.92 9.61 19.51
N GLU A 69 6.71 10.00 20.51
CA GLU A 69 6.37 9.83 21.92
C GLU A 69 5.66 11.08 22.46
N ASN A 70 4.52 10.88 23.12
CA ASN A 70 3.68 11.89 23.79
C ASN A 70 3.01 12.92 22.86
N SER A 71 3.79 13.60 22.03
CA SER A 71 3.33 14.66 21.13
C SER A 71 3.93 14.51 19.75
N TYR A 72 3.17 14.93 18.74
CA TYR A 72 3.61 14.94 17.35
C TYR A 72 4.86 15.82 17.17
N GLN A 73 5.92 15.28 16.57
CA GLN A 73 7.17 15.98 16.29
C GLN A 73 7.13 16.60 14.90
N GLN A 74 7.33 17.91 14.80
CA GLN A 74 7.23 18.69 13.56
C GLN A 74 8.61 19.11 12.99
N ASP A 75 9.60 18.21 13.00
CA ASP A 75 10.92 18.49 12.41
C ASP A 75 10.90 18.25 10.89
N GLU A 76 10.30 19.18 10.15
CA GLU A 76 10.22 19.15 8.68
C GLU A 76 11.61 19.11 8.03
N ALA A 77 12.61 19.79 8.64
CA ALA A 77 13.97 19.81 8.13
C ALA A 77 14.63 18.43 8.18
N HIS A 78 14.33 17.62 9.18
CA HIS A 78 14.79 16.23 9.26
C HIS A 78 14.15 15.37 8.15
N VAL A 79 12.84 15.50 7.93
CA VAL A 79 12.15 14.80 6.84
C VAL A 79 12.77 15.16 5.48
N ASP A 80 12.98 16.45 5.21
CA ASP A 80 13.57 16.92 3.95
C ASP A 80 15.00 16.40 3.72
N ARG A 81 15.84 16.40 4.77
CA ARG A 81 17.19 15.82 4.69
C ARG A 81 17.14 14.33 4.32
N TYR A 82 16.21 13.59 4.89
CA TYR A 82 16.03 12.17 4.56
C TYR A 82 15.55 11.97 3.12
N LEU A 83 14.53 12.71 2.69
CA LEU A 83 13.96 12.59 1.34
C LEU A 83 14.98 12.90 0.24
N LYS A 84 15.91 13.84 0.47
CA LYS A 84 17.02 14.15 -0.46
C LYS A 84 18.07 13.03 -0.55
N ARG A 85 18.16 12.15 0.45
CA ARG A 85 19.12 11.04 0.46
C ARG A 85 18.66 9.84 -0.38
N ILE A 86 17.35 9.63 -0.47
CA ILE A 86 16.74 8.46 -1.12
C ILE A 86 16.28 8.71 -2.57
N ARG A 87 16.31 9.98 -3.02
CA ARG A 87 16.03 10.40 -4.40
C ARG A 87 17.33 10.55 -5.17
#